data_AF-A0A286GT69-F1
#
_entry.id   AF-A0A286GT69-F1
#
_cell.length_a   1.000
_cell.length_b   1.000
_cell.length_c   1.000
_cell.angle_alpha   90.00
_cell.angle_beta   90.00
_cell.angle_gamma   90.00
#
_symmetry.space_group_name_H-M   'P 1'
#
loop_
_entity.id
_entity.type
_entity.pdbx_description
1 polymer ?
#
loop_
_entity_poly.entity_id
_entity_poly.type
_entity_poly.pdbx_seq_one_letter_code
_entity_poly.pdbx_strand_id
1 'polypeptide(L)'
;MNDLALRLAALDPEAGAAVRVIGHFDALTEARADLRSIVRDAAGLAGCPARLVDPARGLLVRVPADGAVNAASDPVVDPAWPSTPVPGTDAVLWLEQPGPPGTVQAVVLERAAAAVRTVLQRTRSRRPVDDPASVELVLDATAPESDRLAAARRLGVATTGRAVALAGGRYLVVGIDGVLPEGVRAGVGPAAAVVDLPASGEHARLALRLTAEGTEDDPGPRVVHADQLGALPLLVRAADGAAVPDVRALEHAATIGPWALATLDAVASATSLRDAARALHLHHSTLQDRLSHAETALGWDVREPAGRLRLQLALVLRRAARHQR
;
A
#
# COMPACT_ATOMS: atom_id res chain seq x y z
N MET A 1 -16.33 14.35 28.05
CA MET A 1 -15.38 15.37 27.57
C MET A 1 -15.66 16.77 28.13
N ASN A 2 -16.90 17.28 28.07
CA ASN A 2 -17.22 18.64 28.56
C ASN A 2 -16.94 18.90 30.06
N ASP A 3 -17.21 17.94 30.95
CA ASP A 3 -16.91 18.09 32.39
C ASP A 3 -15.39 18.17 32.69
N LEU A 4 -14.57 17.43 31.92
CA LEU A 4 -13.11 17.49 32.02
C LEU A 4 -12.55 18.83 31.52
N ALA A 5 -13.09 19.35 30.41
CA ALA A 5 -12.68 20.64 29.86
C ALA A 5 -13.01 21.82 30.79
N LEU A 6 -14.15 21.76 31.51
CA LEU A 6 -14.53 22.78 32.49
C LEU A 6 -13.62 22.77 33.72
N ARG A 7 -13.28 21.58 34.24
CA ARG A 7 -12.36 21.44 35.38
C ARG A 7 -10.93 21.86 35.03
N LEU A 8 -10.46 21.55 33.82
CA LEU A 8 -9.16 21.99 33.32
C LEU A 8 -9.13 23.50 33.07
N ALA A 9 -10.18 24.11 32.52
CA ALA A 9 -10.23 25.55 32.28
C ALA A 9 -10.14 26.39 33.57
N ALA A 10 -10.60 25.85 34.70
CA ALA A 10 -10.45 26.48 36.02
C ALA A 10 -9.00 26.48 36.53
N LEU A 11 -8.14 25.60 36.02
CA LEU A 11 -6.72 25.46 36.38
C LEU A 11 -5.80 26.12 35.34
N ASP A 12 -6.11 25.91 34.07
CA ASP A 12 -5.40 26.43 32.90
C ASP A 12 -6.42 26.68 31.78
N PRO A 13 -6.78 27.95 31.52
CA PRO A 13 -7.73 28.32 30.47
C PRO A 13 -7.30 27.87 29.07
N GLU A 14 -5.99 27.81 28.79
CA GLU A 14 -5.43 27.45 27.49
C GLU A 14 -5.50 25.94 27.27
N ALA A 15 -5.16 25.14 28.30
CA ALA A 15 -5.35 23.70 28.27
C ALA A 15 -6.83 23.32 28.15
N GLY A 16 -7.72 24.03 28.84
CA GLY A 16 -9.17 23.85 28.70
C GLY A 16 -9.68 24.15 27.29
N ALA A 17 -9.11 25.16 26.62
CA ALA A 17 -9.43 25.47 25.23
C ALA A 17 -8.94 24.39 24.26
N ALA A 18 -7.73 23.87 24.44
CA ALA A 18 -7.19 22.77 23.64
C ALA A 18 -8.07 21.51 23.71
N VAL A 19 -8.54 21.12 24.90
CA VAL A 19 -9.43 19.95 25.04
C VAL A 19 -10.77 20.16 24.31
N ARG A 20 -11.31 21.38 24.30
CA ARG A 20 -12.52 21.70 23.54
C ARG A 20 -12.30 21.58 22.03
N VAL A 21 -11.14 22.01 21.52
CA VAL A 21 -10.77 21.86 20.10
C VAL A 21 -10.74 20.38 19.71
N ILE A 22 -10.16 19.52 20.54
CA ILE A 22 -10.13 18.07 20.28
C ILE A 22 -11.55 17.53 20.14
N GLY A 23 -12.42 17.81 21.12
CA GLY A 23 -13.81 17.36 21.08
C GLY A 23 -14.61 17.90 19.89
N HIS A 24 -14.34 19.13 19.46
CA HIS A 24 -14.98 19.74 18.31
C HIS A 24 -14.65 19.00 17.01
N PHE A 25 -13.36 18.75 16.74
CA PHE A 25 -12.95 18.04 15.53
C PHE A 25 -13.30 16.55 15.54
N ASP A 26 -13.39 15.93 16.72
CA ASP A 26 -13.92 14.57 16.86
C ASP A 26 -15.40 14.53 16.45
N ALA A 27 -16.20 15.47 16.95
CA ALA A 27 -17.61 15.58 16.56
C ALA A 27 -17.80 15.86 15.06
N LEU A 28 -16.96 16.71 14.45
CA LEU A 28 -16.97 16.93 12.99
C LEU A 28 -16.63 15.64 12.22
N THR A 29 -15.69 14.86 12.73
CA THR A 29 -15.26 13.60 12.11
C THR A 29 -16.37 12.55 12.17
N GLU A 30 -17.04 12.44 13.32
CA GLU A 30 -18.22 11.57 13.55
C GLU A 30 -19.41 12.01 12.68
N ALA A 31 -19.69 13.30 12.62
CA ALA A 31 -20.76 13.89 11.80
C ALA A 31 -20.46 13.88 10.29
N ARG A 32 -19.27 13.42 9.87
CA ARG A 32 -18.82 13.35 8.48
C ARG A 32 -18.86 14.71 7.77
N ALA A 33 -18.38 15.75 8.44
CA ALA A 33 -18.27 17.09 7.86
C ALA A 33 -17.42 17.11 6.56
N ASP A 34 -17.73 18.05 5.66
CA ASP A 34 -16.97 18.26 4.44
C ASP A 34 -15.67 19.05 4.67
N LEU A 35 -14.76 19.06 3.68
CA LEU A 35 -13.47 19.75 3.78
C LEU A 35 -13.62 21.24 4.09
N ARG A 36 -14.61 21.91 3.49
CA ARG A 36 -14.84 23.34 3.70
C ARG A 36 -15.25 23.63 5.14
N SER A 37 -16.06 22.76 5.74
CA SER A 37 -16.49 22.94 7.14
C SER A 37 -15.35 22.70 8.12
N ILE A 38 -14.49 21.73 7.86
CA ILE A 38 -13.30 21.50 8.68
C ILE A 38 -12.34 22.71 8.62
N VAL A 39 -12.08 23.24 7.42
CA VAL A 39 -11.18 24.42 7.26
C VAL A 39 -11.82 25.68 7.85
N ARG A 40 -13.14 25.84 7.75
CA ARG A 40 -13.88 26.94 8.39
C ARG A 40 -13.74 26.91 9.91
N ASP A 41 -13.94 25.74 10.51
CA ASP A 41 -13.87 25.60 11.96
C ASP A 41 -12.43 25.74 12.46
N ALA A 42 -11.44 25.32 11.65
CA ALA A 42 -10.04 25.61 11.91
C ALA A 42 -9.76 27.12 11.94
N ALA A 43 -10.26 27.87 10.95
CA ALA A 43 -10.11 29.33 10.91
C ALA A 43 -10.79 30.01 12.12
N GLY A 44 -12.01 29.59 12.44
CA GLY A 44 -12.78 30.15 13.57
C GLY A 44 -12.14 29.88 14.93
N LEU A 45 -11.66 28.66 15.17
CA LEU A 45 -11.02 28.28 16.44
C LEU A 45 -9.60 28.85 16.58
N ALA A 46 -8.88 29.07 15.47
CA ALA A 46 -7.56 29.68 15.46
C ALA A 46 -7.59 31.22 15.44
N GLY A 47 -8.75 31.83 15.17
CA GLY A 47 -8.93 33.27 15.07
C GLY A 47 -8.24 33.92 13.87
N CYS A 48 -7.83 33.14 12.86
CA CYS A 48 -7.10 33.60 11.69
C CYS A 48 -7.50 32.79 10.44
N PRO A 49 -7.22 33.27 9.21
CA PRO A 49 -7.57 32.52 8.01
C PRO A 49 -6.87 31.16 7.97
N ALA A 50 -7.56 30.14 7.47
CA ALA A 50 -7.01 28.80 7.27
C ALA A 50 -7.02 28.41 5.79
N ARG A 51 -5.97 27.73 5.34
CA ARG A 51 -5.81 27.29 3.95
C ARG A 51 -5.35 25.84 3.87
N LEU A 52 -6.11 25.01 3.18
CA LEU A 52 -5.74 23.65 2.79
C LEU A 52 -5.34 23.63 1.32
N VAL A 53 -4.15 23.11 1.02
CA VAL A 53 -3.64 22.95 -0.35
C VAL A 53 -3.22 21.51 -0.57
N ASP A 54 -3.64 20.90 -1.67
CA ASP A 54 -3.24 19.56 -2.09
C ASP A 54 -2.90 19.59 -3.59
N PRO A 55 -1.61 19.74 -3.94
CA PRO A 55 -1.16 19.86 -5.32
C PRO A 55 -1.49 18.63 -6.18
N ALA A 56 -1.37 17.42 -5.61
CA ALA A 56 -1.64 16.17 -6.32
C ALA A 56 -3.14 15.99 -6.69
N ARG A 57 -4.03 16.73 -6.02
CA ARG A 57 -5.47 16.77 -6.33
C ARG A 57 -5.93 18.06 -7.00
N GLY A 58 -5.05 19.05 -7.17
CA GLY A 58 -5.44 20.40 -7.61
C GLY A 58 -6.47 21.04 -6.66
N LEU A 59 -6.46 20.68 -5.38
CA LEU A 59 -7.44 21.12 -4.39
C LEU A 59 -6.86 22.30 -3.59
N LEU A 60 -7.60 23.41 -3.56
CA LEU A 60 -7.31 24.58 -2.74
C LEU A 60 -8.59 25.01 -2.02
N VAL A 61 -8.55 25.00 -0.68
CA VAL A 61 -9.64 25.48 0.17
C VAL A 61 -9.07 26.54 1.09
N ARG A 62 -9.49 27.79 0.92
CA ARG A 62 -9.13 28.89 1.81
C ARG A 62 -10.39 29.43 2.47
N VAL A 63 -10.36 29.65 3.78
CA VAL A 63 -11.45 30.25 4.54
C VAL A 63 -10.89 31.41 5.38
N PRO A 64 -11.40 32.64 5.21
CA PRO A 64 -11.00 33.77 6.03
C PRO A 64 -11.62 33.70 7.44
N ALA A 65 -11.06 34.49 8.35
CA ALA A 65 -11.44 34.51 9.76
C ALA A 65 -12.90 34.96 10.01
N ASP A 66 -13.51 35.68 9.07
CA ASP A 66 -14.91 36.15 9.11
C ASP A 66 -15.90 35.22 8.35
N GLY A 67 -15.42 34.12 7.76
CA GLY A 67 -16.24 33.17 7.02
C GLY A 67 -16.80 33.67 5.69
N ALA A 68 -16.46 34.90 5.26
CA ALA A 68 -16.93 35.47 4.00
C ALA A 68 -16.17 34.89 2.80
N VAL A 69 -16.87 34.51 1.73
CA VAL A 69 -16.22 33.98 0.52
C VAL A 69 -15.62 35.13 -0.28
N ASN A 70 -14.38 35.54 0.00
CA ASN A 70 -13.67 36.50 -0.84
C ASN A 70 -13.13 35.82 -2.11
N ALA A 71 -13.72 36.16 -3.25
CA ALA A 71 -13.31 35.77 -4.59
C ALA A 71 -12.10 36.59 -5.08
N ALA A 72 -10.95 36.41 -4.43
CA ALA A 72 -9.62 36.66 -4.97
C ALA A 72 -8.63 36.10 -3.94
N SER A 73 -7.81 35.12 -4.30
CA SER A 73 -6.77 34.63 -3.40
C SER A 73 -5.50 34.39 -4.19
N ASP A 74 -4.51 35.22 -3.86
CA ASP A 74 -3.12 35.17 -4.27
C ASP A 74 -2.57 33.73 -4.12
N PRO A 75 -1.86 33.17 -5.13
CA PRO A 75 -1.30 31.82 -5.06
C PRO A 75 -0.14 31.67 -4.07
N VAL A 76 0.35 32.76 -3.48
CA VAL A 76 1.53 32.74 -2.61
C VAL A 76 1.15 32.24 -1.21
N VAL A 77 1.78 31.16 -0.80
CA VAL A 77 1.84 30.69 0.59
C VAL A 77 3.10 31.27 1.19
N ASP A 78 3.01 32.02 2.28
CA ASP A 78 4.18 32.49 3.01
C ASP A 78 4.77 31.34 3.85
N PRO A 79 6.04 30.93 3.62
CA PRO A 79 6.69 29.89 4.42
C PRO A 79 6.75 30.19 5.92
N ALA A 80 6.60 31.47 6.33
CA ALA A 80 6.61 31.87 7.73
C ALA A 80 5.29 31.57 8.48
N TRP A 81 4.25 31.13 7.78
CA TRP A 81 2.97 30.76 8.38
C TRP A 81 3.01 29.37 9.02
N PRO A 82 2.41 29.17 10.22
CA PRO A 82 2.25 27.86 10.81
C PRO A 82 1.53 26.90 9.88
N SER A 83 2.08 25.70 9.73
CA SER A 83 1.47 24.66 8.92
C SER A 83 1.69 23.27 9.49
N THR A 84 0.87 22.34 9.05
CA THR A 84 1.07 20.92 9.30
C THR A 84 0.75 20.12 8.04
N PRO A 85 1.60 19.15 7.66
CA PRO A 85 1.27 18.21 6.61
C PRO A 85 0.12 17.31 7.06
N VAL A 86 -0.79 17.01 6.14
CA VAL A 86 -1.87 16.05 6.40
C VAL A 86 -1.31 14.63 6.22
N PRO A 87 -1.23 13.80 7.28
CA PRO A 87 -0.50 12.53 7.21
C PRO A 87 -1.01 11.58 6.12
N GLY A 88 -0.09 11.04 5.30
CA GLY A 88 -0.40 10.12 4.20
C GLY A 88 -1.03 10.78 2.97
N THR A 89 -0.82 12.10 2.80
CA THR A 89 -1.26 12.87 1.63
C THR A 89 -0.22 13.94 1.29
N ASP A 90 -0.29 14.51 0.08
CA ASP A 90 0.50 15.70 -0.30
C ASP A 90 -0.18 17.01 0.14
N ALA A 91 -1.23 16.92 0.95
CA ALA A 91 -1.98 18.09 1.41
C ALA A 91 -1.29 18.75 2.61
N VAL A 92 -1.30 20.08 2.66
CA VAL A 92 -0.78 20.88 3.77
C VAL A 92 -1.85 21.88 4.23
N LEU A 93 -2.09 21.93 5.53
CA LEU A 93 -2.96 22.90 6.17
C LEU A 93 -2.12 24.03 6.77
N TRP A 94 -2.49 25.26 6.46
CA TRP A 94 -1.82 26.50 6.88
C TRP A 94 -2.77 27.38 7.67
N LEU A 95 -2.23 28.11 8.64
CA LEU A 95 -2.87 29.26 9.28
C LEU A 95 -2.18 30.54 8.79
N GLU A 96 -2.91 31.45 8.14
CA GLU A 96 -2.35 32.64 7.49
C GLU A 96 -2.05 33.77 8.49
N GLN A 97 -1.18 33.48 9.45
CA GLN A 97 -0.69 34.42 10.45
C GLN A 97 0.81 34.21 10.66
N PRO A 98 1.64 35.27 10.66
CA PRO A 98 3.06 35.13 10.95
C PRO A 98 3.31 34.82 12.44
N GLY A 99 4.37 34.05 12.70
CA GLY A 99 4.85 33.73 14.06
C GLY A 99 4.58 32.29 14.49
N PRO A 100 5.21 31.83 15.59
CA PRO A 100 4.99 30.47 16.08
C PRO A 100 3.54 30.27 16.55
N PRO A 101 2.94 29.09 16.32
CA PRO A 101 1.58 28.83 16.78
C PRO A 101 1.52 28.76 18.31
N GLY A 102 0.49 29.39 18.90
CA GLY A 102 0.12 29.16 20.30
C GLY A 102 -0.44 27.74 20.52
N THR A 103 -0.66 27.32 21.77
CA THR A 103 -1.10 25.94 22.09
C THR A 103 -2.41 25.58 21.37
N VAL A 104 -3.38 26.49 21.38
CA VAL A 104 -4.67 26.28 20.70
C VAL A 104 -4.48 26.12 19.19
N GLN A 105 -3.65 26.95 18.56
CA GLN A 105 -3.39 26.89 17.12
C GLN A 105 -2.66 25.60 16.72
N ALA A 106 -1.70 25.15 17.54
CA ALA A 106 -1.03 23.87 17.34
C ALA A 106 -2.01 22.69 17.39
N VAL A 107 -2.90 22.67 18.38
CA VAL A 107 -3.95 21.64 18.51
C VAL A 107 -4.96 21.74 17.37
N VAL A 108 -5.37 22.94 16.95
CA VAL A 108 -6.23 23.14 15.78
C VAL A 108 -5.60 22.55 14.52
N LEU A 109 -4.33 22.87 14.24
CA LEU A 109 -3.61 22.32 13.08
C LEU A 109 -3.59 20.78 13.12
N GLU A 110 -3.18 20.19 14.24
CA GLU A 110 -3.10 18.73 14.39
C GLU A 110 -4.47 18.05 14.18
N ARG A 111 -5.50 18.53 14.89
CA ARG A 111 -6.83 17.91 14.88
C ARG A 111 -7.55 18.15 13.54
N ALA A 112 -7.43 19.35 12.97
CA ALA A 112 -7.99 19.64 11.65
C ALA A 112 -7.31 18.81 10.56
N ALA A 113 -5.98 18.65 10.59
CA ALA A 113 -5.27 17.80 9.63
C ALA A 113 -5.70 16.32 9.75
N ALA A 114 -5.89 15.82 10.97
CA ALA A 114 -6.42 14.48 11.19
C ALA A 114 -7.84 14.33 10.63
N ALA A 115 -8.73 15.32 10.84
CA ALA A 115 -10.08 15.32 10.29
C ALA A 115 -10.09 15.41 8.75
N VAL A 116 -9.29 16.31 8.16
CA VAL A 116 -9.10 16.44 6.71
C VAL A 116 -8.62 15.11 6.12
N ARG A 117 -7.66 14.44 6.76
CA ARG A 117 -7.19 13.11 6.34
C ARG A 117 -8.35 12.12 6.24
N THR A 118 -9.25 12.08 7.22
CA THR A 118 -10.41 11.16 7.18
C THR A 118 -11.32 11.47 5.99
N VAL A 119 -11.55 12.75 5.66
CA VAL A 119 -12.36 13.13 4.51
C VAL A 119 -11.65 12.78 3.20
N LEU A 120 -10.37 13.15 3.08
CA LEU A 120 -9.55 12.85 1.90
C LEU A 120 -9.44 11.34 1.64
N GLN A 121 -9.30 10.52 2.68
CA GLN A 121 -9.31 9.05 2.57
C GLN A 121 -10.67 8.51 2.09
N ARG A 122 -11.78 9.04 2.60
CA ARG A 122 -13.12 8.64 2.12
C ARG A 122 -13.38 9.07 0.67
N THR A 123 -12.90 10.25 0.26
CA THR A 123 -12.99 10.71 -1.14
C THR A 123 -11.98 10.05 -2.07
N ARG A 124 -10.84 9.53 -1.57
CA ARG A 124 -9.95 8.64 -2.35
C ARG A 124 -10.71 7.43 -2.87
N SER A 125 -11.58 6.84 -2.05
CA SER A 125 -12.47 5.74 -2.45
C SER A 125 -13.54 6.11 -3.48
N ARG A 126 -13.67 7.40 -3.83
CA ARG A 126 -14.60 7.91 -4.86
C ARG A 126 -13.88 8.56 -6.06
N ARG A 127 -12.55 8.49 -6.13
CA ARG A 127 -11.82 8.95 -7.33
C ARG A 127 -11.96 7.86 -8.42
N PRO A 128 -12.13 8.22 -9.70
CA PRO A 128 -12.20 7.26 -10.83
C PRO A 128 -11.04 6.25 -10.97
N VAL A 129 -10.01 6.34 -10.13
CA VAL A 129 -8.85 5.43 -10.05
C VAL A 129 -9.22 4.09 -9.38
N ASP A 130 -10.26 4.07 -8.53
CA ASP A 130 -10.87 2.86 -7.96
C ASP A 130 -12.28 2.67 -8.56
N ASP A 131 -12.44 2.75 -9.89
CA ASP A 131 -13.67 2.33 -10.57
C ASP A 131 -13.52 0.86 -10.99
N PRO A 132 -14.08 -0.11 -10.22
CA PRO A 132 -13.91 -1.53 -10.53
C PRO A 132 -14.45 -1.89 -11.91
N ALA A 133 -15.50 -1.20 -12.38
CA ALA A 133 -16.06 -1.44 -13.71
C ALA A 133 -15.13 -0.96 -14.82
N SER A 134 -14.44 0.16 -14.63
CA SER A 134 -13.40 0.60 -15.59
C SER A 134 -12.17 -0.30 -15.54
N VAL A 135 -11.78 -0.81 -14.37
CA VAL A 135 -10.69 -1.79 -14.25
C VAL A 135 -11.05 -3.09 -14.96
N GLU A 136 -12.26 -3.61 -14.73
CA GLU A 136 -12.75 -4.81 -15.40
C GLU A 136 -12.78 -4.61 -16.92
N LEU A 137 -13.36 -3.50 -17.38
CA LEU A 137 -13.48 -3.17 -18.80
C LEU A 137 -12.10 -3.01 -19.48
N VAL A 138 -11.14 -2.33 -18.85
CA VAL A 138 -9.82 -2.12 -19.48
C VAL A 138 -8.99 -3.41 -19.53
N LEU A 139 -9.24 -4.37 -18.64
CA LEU A 139 -8.56 -5.67 -18.61
C LEU A 139 -9.30 -6.75 -19.42
N ASP A 140 -10.52 -6.48 -19.89
CA ASP A 140 -11.28 -7.41 -20.73
C ASP A 140 -10.77 -7.40 -22.19
N ALA A 141 -10.03 -8.45 -22.56
CA ALA A 141 -9.53 -8.64 -23.91
C ALA A 141 -10.63 -8.72 -24.99
N THR A 142 -11.86 -9.07 -24.60
CA THR A 142 -13.00 -9.23 -25.52
C THR A 142 -13.78 -7.95 -25.74
N ALA A 143 -13.62 -6.95 -24.87
CA ALA A 143 -14.27 -5.66 -25.01
C ALA A 143 -13.78 -4.88 -26.24
N PRO A 144 -14.59 -3.97 -26.82
CA PRO A 144 -14.13 -3.08 -27.88
C PRO A 144 -12.96 -2.20 -27.41
N GLU A 145 -11.96 -2.01 -28.27
CA GLU A 145 -10.78 -1.20 -27.95
C GLU A 145 -11.14 0.24 -27.56
N SER A 146 -12.12 0.84 -28.22
CA SER A 146 -12.63 2.18 -27.89
C SER A 146 -13.10 2.30 -26.44
N ASP A 147 -13.74 1.25 -25.93
CA ASP A 147 -14.33 1.22 -24.60
C ASP A 147 -13.25 1.03 -23.55
N ARG A 148 -12.25 0.18 -23.85
CA ARG A 148 -11.04 0.03 -23.03
C ARG A 148 -10.26 1.33 -22.93
N LEU A 149 -10.05 2.03 -24.04
CA LEU A 149 -9.35 3.32 -24.05
C LEU A 149 -10.12 4.36 -23.23
N ALA A 150 -11.44 4.39 -23.33
CA ALA A 150 -12.27 5.27 -22.50
C ALA A 150 -12.17 4.91 -21.01
N ALA A 151 -12.15 3.62 -20.66
CA ALA A 151 -11.96 3.14 -19.30
C ALA A 151 -10.58 3.52 -18.73
N ALA A 152 -9.51 3.34 -19.50
CA ALA A 152 -8.16 3.73 -19.10
C ALA A 152 -8.05 5.23 -18.83
N ARG A 153 -8.68 6.07 -19.67
CA ARG A 153 -8.73 7.52 -19.43
C ARG A 153 -9.46 7.87 -18.13
N ARG A 154 -10.55 7.17 -17.79
CA ARG A 154 -11.23 7.35 -16.49
C ARG A 154 -10.31 6.98 -15.34
N LEU A 155 -9.51 5.92 -15.48
CA LEU A 155 -8.51 5.48 -14.50
C LEU A 155 -7.28 6.40 -14.41
N GLY A 156 -7.16 7.41 -15.30
CA GLY A 156 -6.01 8.32 -15.35
C GLY A 156 -4.78 7.73 -16.05
N VAL A 157 -4.93 6.64 -16.80
CA VAL A 157 -3.85 5.98 -17.56
C VAL A 157 -3.95 6.43 -19.02
N ALA A 158 -3.07 7.35 -19.41
CA ALA A 158 -3.17 8.02 -20.71
C ALA A 158 -2.61 7.17 -21.88
N THR A 159 -1.47 6.51 -21.68
CA THR A 159 -0.72 5.83 -22.76
C THR A 159 -0.22 4.46 -22.34
N THR A 160 0.45 4.40 -21.18
CA THR A 160 1.09 3.19 -20.67
C THR A 160 0.75 3.00 -19.21
N GLY A 161 0.46 1.78 -18.82
CA GLY A 161 0.18 1.41 -17.44
C GLY A 161 0.58 -0.03 -17.15
N ARG A 162 0.27 -0.47 -15.93
CA ARG A 162 0.45 -1.84 -15.45
C ARG A 162 -0.84 -2.29 -14.81
N ALA A 163 -1.23 -3.54 -15.09
CA ALA A 163 -2.23 -4.23 -14.31
C ALA A 163 -1.59 -4.79 -13.03
N VAL A 164 -2.33 -4.73 -11.93
CA VAL A 164 -1.91 -5.25 -10.62
C VAL A 164 -3.02 -6.16 -10.11
N ALA A 165 -2.70 -7.44 -9.91
CA ALA A 165 -3.59 -8.41 -9.29
C ALA A 165 -3.34 -8.43 -7.78
N LEU A 166 -4.34 -8.05 -6.98
CA LEU A 166 -4.24 -8.07 -5.52
C LEU A 166 -4.75 -9.39 -4.95
N ALA A 167 -4.16 -9.80 -3.83
CA ALA A 167 -4.77 -10.81 -2.98
C ALA A 167 -6.21 -10.40 -2.59
N GLY A 168 -7.15 -11.33 -2.71
CA GLY A 168 -8.59 -11.07 -2.55
C GLY A 168 -9.34 -10.82 -3.87
N GLY A 169 -8.71 -11.06 -5.03
CA GLY A 169 -9.40 -11.11 -6.33
C GLY A 169 -9.67 -9.76 -6.98
N ARG A 170 -9.19 -8.67 -6.39
CA ARG A 170 -9.31 -7.32 -6.95
C ARG A 170 -8.14 -7.01 -7.88
N TYR A 171 -8.40 -6.17 -8.88
CA TYR A 171 -7.38 -5.62 -9.75
C TYR A 171 -7.27 -4.12 -9.57
N LEU A 172 -6.09 -3.60 -9.83
CA LEU A 172 -5.84 -2.17 -10.05
C LEU A 172 -5.19 -2.00 -11.42
N VAL A 173 -5.36 -0.82 -12.01
CA VAL A 173 -4.53 -0.36 -13.11
C VAL A 173 -3.85 0.92 -12.69
N VAL A 174 -2.53 0.91 -12.75
CA VAL A 174 -1.69 2.05 -12.34
C VAL A 174 -0.89 2.55 -13.53
N GLY A 175 -0.60 3.85 -13.57
CA GLY A 175 0.40 4.39 -14.49
C GLY A 175 1.79 3.85 -14.19
N ILE A 176 2.78 4.12 -15.07
CA ILE A 176 4.17 3.67 -14.90
C ILE A 176 4.74 4.10 -13.53
N ASP A 177 4.47 5.33 -13.12
CA ASP A 177 4.96 5.91 -11.86
C ASP A 177 4.00 5.67 -10.68
N GLY A 178 2.99 4.80 -10.87
CA GLY A 178 2.02 4.48 -9.84
C GLY A 178 2.63 3.64 -8.73
N VAL A 179 2.45 4.09 -7.49
CA VAL A 179 2.93 3.39 -6.29
C VAL A 179 1.88 2.37 -5.84
N LEU A 180 2.33 1.15 -5.55
CA LEU A 180 1.48 0.12 -4.94
C LEU A 180 1.12 0.49 -3.49
N PRO A 181 -0.09 0.16 -3.01
CA PRO A 181 -0.40 0.35 -1.60
C PRO A 181 0.56 -0.45 -0.71
N GLU A 182 1.04 0.15 0.37
CA GLU A 182 1.96 -0.53 1.29
C GLU A 182 1.30 -1.76 1.94
N GLY A 183 2.09 -2.80 2.18
CA GLY A 183 1.64 -3.99 2.90
C GLY A 183 0.65 -4.89 2.16
N VAL A 184 0.43 -4.69 0.85
CA VAL A 184 -0.39 -5.61 0.05
C VAL A 184 0.40 -6.81 -0.45
N ARG A 185 -0.32 -7.91 -0.70
CA ARG A 185 0.19 -9.03 -1.50
C ARG A 185 -0.32 -8.89 -2.92
N ALA A 186 0.58 -8.83 -3.90
CA ALA A 186 0.24 -8.45 -5.27
C ALA A 186 1.13 -9.08 -6.34
N GLY A 187 0.53 -9.44 -7.47
CA GLY A 187 1.23 -9.69 -8.72
C GLY A 187 1.16 -8.46 -9.61
N VAL A 188 2.28 -8.07 -10.22
CA VAL A 188 2.38 -6.87 -11.06
C VAL A 188 2.72 -7.27 -12.47
N GLY A 189 1.89 -6.87 -13.43
CA GLY A 189 2.14 -7.11 -14.85
C GLY A 189 3.23 -6.20 -15.43
N PRO A 190 3.75 -6.51 -16.63
CA PRO A 190 4.68 -5.64 -17.35
C PRO A 190 4.03 -4.30 -17.70
N ALA A 191 4.84 -3.25 -17.85
CA ALA A 191 4.36 -1.99 -18.41
C ALA A 191 3.93 -2.22 -19.86
N ALA A 192 2.72 -1.81 -20.20
CA ALA A 192 2.11 -2.06 -21.49
C ALA A 192 1.29 -0.85 -21.95
N ALA A 193 1.18 -0.68 -23.27
CA ALA A 193 0.24 0.28 -23.83
C ALA A 193 -1.19 -0.06 -23.36
N VAL A 194 -2.09 0.93 -23.31
CA VAL A 194 -3.48 0.71 -22.87
C VAL A 194 -4.15 -0.46 -23.58
N VAL A 195 -3.89 -0.63 -24.88
CA VAL A 195 -4.46 -1.69 -25.71
C VAL A 195 -4.01 -3.10 -25.28
N ASP A 196 -2.83 -3.21 -24.67
CA ASP A 196 -2.20 -4.46 -24.23
C ASP A 196 -2.36 -4.70 -22.71
N LEU A 197 -3.09 -3.83 -22.00
CA LEU A 197 -3.36 -4.01 -20.56
C LEU A 197 -4.05 -5.34 -20.21
N PRO A 198 -4.94 -5.93 -21.04
CA PRO A 198 -5.45 -7.28 -20.78
C PRO A 198 -4.33 -8.32 -20.65
N ALA A 199 -3.32 -8.27 -21.53
CA ALA A 199 -2.17 -9.15 -21.43
C ALA A 199 -1.35 -8.85 -20.16
N SER A 200 -1.18 -7.57 -19.79
CA SER A 200 -0.59 -7.22 -18.50
C SER A 200 -1.38 -7.82 -17.32
N GLY A 201 -2.72 -7.86 -17.40
CA GLY A 201 -3.61 -8.45 -16.40
C GLY A 201 -3.37 -9.94 -16.20
N GLU A 202 -3.27 -10.70 -17.30
CA GLU A 202 -2.96 -12.13 -17.25
C GLU A 202 -1.59 -12.42 -16.63
N HIS A 203 -0.58 -11.61 -16.96
CA HIS A 203 0.75 -11.72 -16.35
C HIS A 203 0.73 -11.35 -14.86
N ALA A 204 -0.03 -10.32 -14.48
CA ALA A 204 -0.21 -9.94 -13.08
C ALA A 204 -0.90 -11.06 -12.27
N ARG A 205 -1.92 -11.70 -12.84
CA ARG A 205 -2.61 -12.86 -12.23
C ARG A 205 -1.65 -14.02 -12.00
N LEU A 206 -0.82 -14.35 -12.99
CA LEU A 206 0.19 -15.39 -12.84
C LEU A 206 1.24 -15.01 -11.79
N ALA A 207 1.73 -13.77 -11.81
CA ALA A 207 2.69 -13.28 -10.83
C ALA A 207 2.12 -13.34 -9.41
N LEU A 208 0.83 -13.05 -9.22
CA LEU A 208 0.15 -13.16 -7.92
C LEU A 208 0.20 -14.59 -7.40
N ARG A 209 0.09 -15.60 -8.27
CA ARG A 209 0.23 -17.01 -7.87
C ARG A 209 1.62 -17.35 -7.31
N LEU A 210 2.64 -16.56 -7.64
CA LEU A 210 4.01 -16.76 -7.18
C LEU A 210 4.36 -15.96 -5.92
N THR A 211 3.41 -15.17 -5.41
CA THR A 211 3.56 -14.47 -4.13
C THR A 211 3.47 -15.44 -2.95
N ALA A 212 3.88 -14.97 -1.77
CA ALA A 212 3.72 -15.66 -0.50
C ALA A 212 3.14 -14.69 0.55
N GLU A 213 2.71 -15.21 1.70
CA GLU A 213 2.33 -14.36 2.84
C GLU A 213 3.53 -13.67 3.50
N GLY A 214 4.74 -14.24 3.35
CA GLY A 214 5.97 -13.73 3.98
C GLY A 214 6.10 -14.17 5.44
N THR A 215 5.46 -15.27 5.81
CA THR A 215 5.54 -15.88 7.15
C THR A 215 6.51 -17.06 7.15
N GLU A 216 6.82 -17.64 8.31
CA GLU A 216 7.67 -18.84 8.38
C GLU A 216 7.04 -20.06 7.67
N ASP A 217 5.71 -20.18 7.72
CA ASP A 217 4.94 -21.25 7.09
C ASP A 217 4.68 -21.03 5.58
N ASP A 218 4.83 -19.77 5.12
CA ASP A 218 4.70 -19.40 3.71
C ASP A 218 5.72 -18.30 3.34
N PRO A 219 7.01 -18.67 3.27
CA PRO A 219 8.07 -17.73 2.98
C PRO A 219 8.13 -17.37 1.50
N GLY A 220 8.57 -16.15 1.23
CA GLY A 220 8.77 -15.64 -0.12
C GLY A 220 8.29 -14.20 -0.29
N PRO A 221 8.35 -13.68 -1.53
CA PRO A 221 7.99 -12.30 -1.83
C PRO A 221 6.48 -12.08 -1.74
N ARG A 222 6.05 -11.02 -1.05
CA ARG A 222 4.63 -10.59 -1.05
C ARG A 222 4.24 -9.86 -2.34
N VAL A 223 5.21 -9.29 -3.04
CA VAL A 223 5.00 -8.63 -4.34
C VAL A 223 5.90 -9.27 -5.38
N VAL A 224 5.33 -9.68 -6.51
CA VAL A 224 6.06 -10.30 -7.62
C VAL A 224 5.79 -9.53 -8.90
N HIS A 225 6.86 -9.13 -9.58
CA HIS A 225 6.79 -8.45 -10.87
C HIS A 225 6.98 -9.44 -12.02
N ALA A 226 6.01 -9.50 -12.93
CA ALA A 226 6.00 -10.45 -14.02
C ALA A 226 7.15 -10.25 -15.03
N ASP A 227 7.62 -9.02 -15.20
CA ASP A 227 8.77 -8.69 -16.06
C ASP A 227 10.11 -9.23 -15.52
N GLN A 228 10.16 -9.63 -14.25
CA GLN A 228 11.34 -10.23 -13.60
C GLN A 228 11.31 -11.77 -13.60
N LEU A 229 10.22 -12.40 -14.07
CA LEU A 229 10.03 -13.85 -13.93
C LEU A 229 10.74 -14.69 -15.02
N GLY A 230 11.15 -14.08 -16.13
CA GLY A 230 11.79 -14.80 -17.24
C GLY A 230 10.96 -16.00 -17.72
N ALA A 231 11.55 -17.21 -17.68
CA ALA A 231 10.91 -18.45 -18.15
C ALA A 231 9.94 -19.10 -17.14
N LEU A 232 9.90 -18.62 -15.88
CA LEU A 232 9.06 -19.22 -14.84
C LEU A 232 7.56 -19.29 -15.19
N PRO A 233 6.93 -18.30 -15.88
CA PRO A 233 5.53 -18.38 -16.24
C PRO A 233 5.20 -19.58 -17.13
N LEU A 234 6.10 -19.95 -18.05
CA LEU A 234 5.93 -21.12 -18.92
C LEU A 234 5.99 -22.42 -18.11
N LEU A 235 6.94 -22.51 -17.18
CA LEU A 235 7.08 -23.65 -16.28
C LEU A 235 5.84 -23.81 -15.39
N VAL A 236 5.33 -22.72 -14.83
CA VAL A 236 4.13 -22.73 -13.98
C VAL A 236 2.92 -23.23 -14.76
N ARG A 237 2.69 -22.72 -15.97
CA ARG A 237 1.60 -23.19 -16.85
C ARG A 237 1.75 -24.65 -17.22
N ALA A 238 2.96 -25.12 -17.49
CA ALA A 238 3.23 -26.53 -17.81
C ALA A 238 3.03 -27.46 -16.60
N ALA A 239 3.21 -26.95 -15.38
CA ALA A 239 3.00 -27.69 -14.15
C ALA A 239 1.54 -27.69 -13.67
N ASP A 240 0.66 -26.87 -14.26
CA ASP A 240 -0.75 -26.81 -13.87
C ASP A 240 -1.43 -28.18 -14.08
N GLY A 241 -1.98 -28.74 -12.99
CA GLY A 241 -2.61 -30.07 -12.98
C GLY A 241 -1.63 -31.26 -12.89
N ALA A 242 -0.32 -31.02 -12.83
CA ALA A 242 0.69 -32.07 -12.71
C ALA A 242 1.12 -32.33 -11.26
N ALA A 243 1.35 -33.60 -10.92
CA ALA A 243 1.90 -34.01 -9.62
C ALA A 243 3.43 -33.94 -9.62
N VAL A 244 3.98 -32.73 -9.45
CA VAL A 244 5.43 -32.48 -9.47
C VAL A 244 6.13 -33.20 -8.30
N PRO A 245 7.08 -34.13 -8.54
CA PRO A 245 7.77 -34.87 -7.47
C PRO A 245 8.51 -33.96 -6.48
N ASP A 246 9.22 -32.95 -6.98
CA ASP A 246 10.01 -32.03 -6.14
C ASP A 246 9.11 -31.20 -5.20
N VAL A 247 7.90 -30.83 -5.64
CA VAL A 247 6.91 -30.16 -4.78
C VAL A 247 6.40 -31.09 -3.69
N ARG A 248 6.15 -32.37 -4.00
CA ARG A 248 5.74 -33.37 -3.00
C ARG A 248 6.82 -33.62 -1.96
N ALA A 249 8.08 -33.72 -2.38
CA ALA A 249 9.21 -33.85 -1.48
C ALA A 249 9.38 -32.61 -0.60
N LEU A 250 9.20 -31.40 -1.17
CA LEU A 250 9.20 -30.15 -0.40
C LEU A 250 8.08 -30.09 0.64
N GLU A 251 6.85 -30.48 0.29
CA GLU A 251 5.74 -30.54 1.24
C GLU A 251 5.97 -31.59 2.33
N HIS A 252 6.60 -32.73 2.00
CA HIS A 252 7.03 -33.69 3.02
C HIS A 252 8.09 -33.09 3.95
N ALA A 253 9.13 -32.44 3.40
CA ALA A 253 10.14 -31.75 4.19
C ALA A 253 9.55 -30.63 5.06
N ALA A 254 8.48 -29.96 4.64
CA ALA A 254 7.81 -28.96 5.46
C ALA A 254 7.22 -29.54 6.77
N THR A 255 6.95 -30.85 6.82
CA THR A 255 6.38 -31.51 8.02
C THR A 255 7.39 -31.77 9.13
N ILE A 256 8.70 -31.66 8.87
CA ILE A 256 9.75 -31.92 9.87
C ILE A 256 9.81 -30.84 10.96
N GLY A 257 9.24 -29.66 10.70
CA GLY A 257 9.10 -28.59 11.68
C GLY A 257 8.77 -27.22 11.07
N PRO A 258 8.28 -26.27 11.87
CA PRO A 258 7.85 -24.93 11.41
C PRO A 258 8.99 -24.13 10.77
N TRP A 259 10.25 -24.46 11.10
CA TRP A 259 11.43 -23.80 10.55
C TRP A 259 11.78 -24.23 9.12
N ALA A 260 11.22 -25.34 8.62
CA ALA A 260 11.70 -26.04 7.44
C ALA A 260 11.58 -25.20 6.17
N LEU A 261 10.40 -24.66 5.90
CA LEU A 261 10.15 -23.84 4.71
C LEU A 261 10.96 -22.55 4.77
N ALA A 262 10.96 -21.84 5.90
CA ALA A 262 11.75 -20.62 6.07
C ALA A 262 13.25 -20.88 5.84
N THR A 263 13.76 -22.01 6.32
CA THR A 263 15.16 -22.41 6.13
C THR A 263 15.47 -22.70 4.67
N LEU A 264 14.61 -23.48 4.01
CA LEU A 264 14.78 -23.84 2.61
C LEU A 264 14.65 -22.63 1.67
N ASP A 265 13.71 -21.71 1.93
CA ASP A 265 13.56 -20.48 1.14
C ASP A 265 14.75 -19.52 1.31
N ALA A 266 15.25 -19.36 2.53
CA ALA A 266 16.46 -18.57 2.78
C ALA A 266 17.69 -19.18 2.08
N VAL A 267 17.83 -20.51 2.12
CA VAL A 267 18.92 -21.21 1.41
C VAL A 267 18.72 -21.16 -0.10
N ALA A 268 17.49 -21.17 -0.62
CA ALA A 268 17.24 -21.01 -2.04
C ALA A 268 17.60 -19.61 -2.55
N SER A 269 17.40 -18.58 -1.73
CA SER A 269 17.51 -17.17 -2.14
C SER A 269 18.87 -16.52 -1.81
N ALA A 270 19.59 -17.01 -0.80
CA ALA A 270 20.85 -16.41 -0.37
C ALA A 270 21.99 -16.62 -1.39
N THR A 271 23.07 -15.84 -1.31
CA THR A 271 24.29 -16.10 -2.09
C THR A 271 25.20 -17.13 -1.42
N SER A 272 25.10 -17.29 -0.10
CA SER A 272 25.85 -18.28 0.68
C SER A 272 25.05 -18.81 1.88
N LEU A 273 25.50 -19.93 2.48
CA LEU A 273 24.90 -20.45 3.71
C LEU A 273 25.06 -19.49 4.90
N ARG A 274 26.12 -18.67 4.92
CA ARG A 274 26.28 -17.65 5.97
C ARG A 274 25.26 -16.53 5.83
N ASP A 275 24.94 -16.14 4.61
CA ASP A 275 23.93 -15.12 4.35
C ASP A 275 22.53 -15.65 4.66
N ALA A 276 22.24 -16.91 4.36
CA ALA A 276 21.00 -17.58 4.78
C ALA A 276 20.88 -17.63 6.32
N ALA A 277 21.96 -17.99 7.03
CA ALA A 277 21.96 -18.03 8.49
C ALA A 277 21.72 -16.63 9.09
N ARG A 278 22.34 -15.59 8.52
CA ARG A 278 22.16 -14.21 8.93
C ARG A 278 20.72 -13.73 8.69
N ALA A 279 20.13 -14.04 7.54
CA ALA A 279 18.76 -13.69 7.21
C ALA A 279 17.73 -14.31 8.17
N LEU A 280 18.03 -15.50 8.70
CA LEU A 280 17.20 -16.19 9.68
C LEU A 280 17.58 -15.91 11.14
N HIS A 281 18.59 -15.06 11.39
CA HIS A 281 19.16 -14.83 12.72
C HIS A 281 19.61 -16.10 13.46
N LEU A 282 20.18 -17.08 12.73
CA LEU A 282 20.66 -18.35 13.27
C LEU A 282 22.18 -18.40 13.33
N HIS A 283 22.70 -19.20 14.27
CA HIS A 283 24.09 -19.64 14.21
C HIS A 283 24.30 -20.59 13.02
N HIS A 284 25.50 -20.55 12.45
CA HIS A 284 25.85 -21.34 11.27
C HIS A 284 25.71 -22.85 11.51
N SER A 285 26.07 -23.35 12.70
CA SER A 285 25.90 -24.76 13.08
C SER A 285 24.42 -25.18 13.08
N THR A 286 23.54 -24.35 13.66
CA THR A 286 22.10 -24.61 13.67
C THR A 286 21.51 -24.67 12.27
N LEU A 287 21.95 -23.79 11.36
CA LEU A 287 21.52 -23.86 9.96
C LEU A 287 21.98 -25.16 9.29
N GLN A 288 23.23 -25.59 9.53
CA GLN A 288 23.75 -26.84 8.98
C GLN A 288 22.96 -28.06 9.48
N ASP A 289 22.64 -28.11 10.77
CA ASP A 289 21.85 -29.20 11.37
C ASP A 289 20.43 -29.24 10.78
N ARG A 290 19.78 -28.07 10.64
CA ARG A 290 18.47 -27.95 9.97
C ARG A 290 18.53 -28.43 8.53
N LEU A 291 19.57 -28.06 7.79
CA LEU A 291 19.77 -28.48 6.41
C LEU A 291 19.95 -29.98 6.28
N SER A 292 20.75 -30.61 7.14
CA SER A 292 20.96 -32.07 7.08
C SER A 292 19.65 -32.85 7.27
N HIS A 293 18.77 -32.39 8.18
CA HIS A 293 17.43 -32.97 8.34
C HIS A 293 16.54 -32.72 7.12
N ALA A 294 16.56 -31.50 6.56
CA ALA A 294 15.76 -31.15 5.40
C ALA A 294 16.19 -31.93 4.15
N GLU A 295 17.49 -32.09 3.89
CA GLU A 295 18.03 -32.87 2.78
C GLU A 295 17.66 -34.35 2.86
N THR A 296 17.65 -34.91 4.08
CA THR A 296 17.17 -36.28 4.32
C THR A 296 15.70 -36.44 3.94
N ALA A 297 14.86 -35.44 4.24
CA ALA A 297 13.44 -35.46 3.89
C ALA A 297 13.17 -35.16 2.40
N LEU A 298 13.96 -34.27 1.79
CA LEU A 298 13.86 -33.93 0.36
C LEU A 298 14.36 -35.09 -0.53
N GLY A 299 15.42 -35.77 -0.11
CA GLY A 299 16.10 -36.80 -0.90
C GLY A 299 17.11 -36.27 -1.92
N TRP A 300 17.54 -35.01 -1.80
CA TRP A 300 18.66 -34.45 -2.56
C TRP A 300 19.43 -33.38 -1.76
N ASP A 301 20.67 -33.15 -2.15
CA ASP A 301 21.56 -32.15 -1.54
C ASP A 301 21.23 -30.74 -2.08
N VAL A 302 20.91 -29.79 -1.20
CA VAL A 302 20.55 -28.41 -1.58
C VAL A 302 21.73 -27.45 -1.56
N ARG A 303 22.91 -27.92 -1.15
CA ARG A 303 24.18 -27.20 -1.17
C ARG A 303 24.82 -27.25 -2.55
N GLU A 304 24.56 -28.29 -3.33
CA GLU A 304 24.98 -28.36 -4.74
C GLU A 304 24.14 -27.43 -5.64
N PRO A 305 24.75 -26.79 -6.66
CA PRO A 305 24.03 -25.89 -7.56
C PRO A 305 22.79 -26.50 -8.22
N ALA A 306 22.86 -27.77 -8.63
CA ALA A 306 21.75 -28.47 -9.27
C ALA A 306 20.58 -28.72 -8.29
N GLY A 307 20.87 -29.17 -7.08
CA GLY A 307 19.84 -29.39 -6.07
C GLY A 307 19.25 -28.09 -5.52
N ARG A 308 20.04 -27.01 -5.48
CA ARG A 308 19.55 -25.66 -5.16
C ARG A 308 18.59 -25.14 -6.22
N LEU A 309 18.89 -25.33 -7.50
CA LEU A 309 17.97 -24.99 -8.59
C LEU A 309 16.65 -25.77 -8.47
N ARG A 310 16.73 -27.08 -8.23
CA ARG A 310 15.52 -27.91 -7.98
C ARG A 310 14.69 -27.37 -6.82
N LEU A 311 15.34 -26.99 -5.72
CA LEU A 311 14.66 -26.38 -4.57
C LEU A 311 13.97 -25.06 -4.93
N GLN A 312 14.65 -24.16 -5.67
CA GLN A 312 14.07 -22.90 -6.13
C GLN A 312 12.81 -23.13 -6.98
N LEU A 313 12.87 -24.07 -7.93
CA LEU A 313 11.73 -24.42 -8.77
C LEU A 313 10.59 -25.06 -7.96
N ALA A 314 10.92 -25.94 -7.00
CA ALA A 314 9.93 -26.55 -6.11
C ALA A 314 9.18 -25.50 -5.28
N LEU A 315 9.89 -24.50 -4.72
CA LEU A 315 9.30 -23.40 -3.96
C LEU A 315 8.37 -22.54 -4.84
N VAL A 316 8.80 -22.20 -6.05
CA VAL A 316 7.98 -21.44 -7.02
C VAL A 316 6.71 -22.21 -7.38
N LEU A 317 6.83 -23.49 -7.72
CA LEU A 317 5.70 -24.34 -8.11
C LEU A 317 4.75 -24.62 -6.93
N ARG A 318 5.30 -24.76 -5.71
CA ARG A 318 4.50 -24.84 -4.47
C ARG A 318 3.62 -23.61 -4.30
N ARG A 319 4.19 -22.40 -4.39
CA ARG A 319 3.42 -21.15 -4.32
C ARG A 319 2.34 -21.10 -5.41
N ALA A 320 2.73 -21.42 -6.65
CA ALA A 320 1.84 -21.43 -7.79
C ALA A 320 0.62 -22.35 -7.64
N ALA A 321 0.81 -23.51 -6.99
CA ALA A 321 -0.24 -24.51 -6.74
C ALA A 321 -1.18 -24.10 -5.59
N ARG A 322 -0.66 -23.46 -4.53
CA ARG A 322 -1.46 -22.98 -3.39
C ARG A 322 -2.45 -21.87 -3.78
N HIS A 323 -2.09 -21.05 -4.76
CA HIS A 323 -2.86 -19.88 -5.20
C HIS A 323 -3.61 -20.08 -6.51
N GLN A 324 -3.88 -21.34 -6.92
CA GLN A 324 -4.74 -21.63 -8.08
C GLN A 324 -6.23 -21.35 -7.82
N ARG A 325 -6.67 -21.21 -6.56
CA ARG A 325 -8.07 -21.05 -6.14
C ARG A 325 -8.41 -19.62 -5.79
#